data_AF-A0A9R1UE34-F1
#
_entry.id   AF-A0A9R1UE34-F1
#
_cell.length_a   1.000
_cell.length_b   1.000
_cell.length_c   1.000
_cell.angle_alpha   90.00
_cell.angle_beta   90.00
_cell.angle_gamma   90.00
#
_symmetry.space_group_name_H-M   'P 1'
#
loop_
_entity.id
_entity.type
_entity.pdbx_description
1 polymer ?
#
loop_
_entity_poly.entity_id
_entity_poly.type
_entity_poly.pdbx_seq_one_letter_code
_entity_poly.pdbx_strand_id
1 'polypeptide(L)'
;MRKANQFTGYRLQPKSSTIFLFWYLISICALVLEASNNNDGGFELEKKEEHHVKISDFPTGFFFGAATSAYQVEGAYLEDAKSLSNWDTFCHSVGCGENGENGDIADYHYHLFLKDIEIMHSLGLKAYRFSISWARILPRGKFGEVNPMGIMFYNKIIDNLILKGAIT
;
A
#
# COMPACT_ATOMS: atom_id res chain seq x y z
N MET A 1 55.63 -63.21 7.99
CA MET A 1 55.84 -64.48 7.25
C MET A 1 54.47 -65.16 7.16
N ARG A 2 53.86 -65.57 6.03
CA ARG A 2 54.29 -65.82 4.64
C ARG A 2 53.07 -65.68 3.70
N LYS A 3 53.35 -65.11 2.53
CA LYS A 3 52.88 -65.36 1.16
C LYS A 3 51.39 -65.57 0.82
N ALA A 4 51.01 -64.77 -0.18
CA ALA A 4 49.87 -64.85 -1.06
C ALA A 4 49.70 -66.21 -1.77
N ASN A 5 48.48 -66.46 -2.26
CA ASN A 5 48.22 -67.32 -3.41
C ASN A 5 47.27 -66.61 -4.38
N GLN A 6 47.48 -66.88 -5.66
CA GLN A 6 47.12 -66.08 -6.82
C GLN A 6 46.49 -67.01 -7.88
N PHE A 7 45.62 -66.45 -8.73
CA PHE A 7 45.10 -66.96 -10.03
C PHE A 7 44.08 -68.13 -9.99
N THR A 8 43.04 -68.23 -10.85
CA THR A 8 42.85 -67.90 -12.28
C THR A 8 41.34 -67.64 -12.63
N GLY A 9 41.06 -67.09 -13.83
CA GLY A 9 39.74 -66.70 -14.40
C GLY A 9 38.71 -67.84 -14.54
N TYR A 10 37.45 -67.61 -14.93
CA TYR A 10 37.01 -67.04 -16.21
C TYR A 10 35.72 -66.20 -16.12
N ARG A 11 35.61 -65.29 -17.09
CA ARG A 11 34.73 -64.13 -17.23
C ARG A 11 33.35 -64.53 -17.79
N LEU A 12 32.28 -64.30 -17.01
CA LEU A 12 30.90 -64.24 -17.50
C LEU A 12 30.56 -62.78 -17.83
N GLN A 13 30.21 -62.50 -19.08
CA GLN A 13 29.67 -61.21 -19.54
C GLN A 13 28.14 -61.25 -19.40
N PRO A 14 27.50 -60.37 -18.61
CA PRO A 14 26.08 -60.13 -18.75
C PRO A 14 25.82 -59.01 -19.77
N LYS A 15 25.16 -59.40 -20.85
CA LYS A 15 24.36 -58.56 -21.74
C LYS A 15 23.31 -57.82 -20.92
N SER A 16 23.24 -56.49 -21.01
CA SER A 16 21.97 -55.76 -20.86
C SER A 16 22.15 -54.30 -21.28
N SER A 17 21.92 -54.02 -22.56
CA SER A 17 21.94 -52.65 -23.10
C SER A 17 20.84 -51.76 -22.50
N THR A 18 19.79 -52.34 -21.93
CA THR A 18 18.72 -51.62 -21.23
C THR A 18 19.17 -51.06 -19.90
N ILE A 19 20.10 -51.71 -19.20
CA ILE A 19 20.69 -51.17 -17.96
C ILE A 19 21.53 -49.93 -18.28
N PHE A 20 22.31 -49.94 -19.35
CA PHE A 20 23.08 -48.77 -19.78
C PHE A 20 22.19 -47.60 -20.19
N LEU A 21 21.09 -47.85 -20.91
CA LEU A 21 20.09 -46.82 -21.24
C LEU A 21 19.43 -46.26 -19.99
N PHE A 22 19.14 -47.11 -18.99
CA PHE A 22 18.54 -46.69 -17.73
C PHE A 22 19.48 -45.78 -16.92
N TRP A 23 20.77 -46.15 -16.83
CA TRP A 23 21.79 -45.30 -16.19
C TRP A 23 22.07 -44.01 -16.96
N TYR A 24 22.03 -44.07 -18.30
CA TYR A 24 22.17 -42.89 -19.16
C TYR A 24 21.00 -41.91 -19.00
N LEU A 25 19.77 -42.42 -18.90
CA LEU A 25 18.57 -41.63 -18.60
C LEU A 25 18.60 -41.01 -17.21
N ILE A 26 19.06 -41.74 -16.19
CA ILE A 26 19.24 -41.19 -14.83
C ILE A 26 20.30 -40.08 -14.82
N SER A 27 21.41 -40.26 -15.55
CA SER A 27 22.47 -39.23 -15.67
C SER A 27 21.96 -37.97 -16.38
N ILE A 28 21.20 -38.11 -17.47
CA ILE A 28 20.57 -36.97 -18.15
C ILE A 28 19.56 -36.27 -17.24
N CYS A 29 18.72 -37.01 -16.51
CA CYS A 29 17.78 -36.41 -15.56
C CYS A 29 18.48 -35.66 -14.43
N ALA A 30 19.60 -36.17 -13.91
CA ALA A 30 20.40 -35.48 -12.90
C ALA A 30 21.00 -34.18 -13.46
N LEU A 31 21.51 -34.21 -14.69
CA LEU A 31 22.09 -33.04 -15.37
C LEU A 31 21.03 -31.97 -15.72
N VAL A 32 19.81 -32.40 -16.06
CA VAL A 32 18.66 -31.50 -16.30
C VAL A 32 18.13 -30.93 -14.97
N LEU A 33 18.13 -31.70 -13.88
CA LEU A 33 17.80 -31.17 -12.54
C LEU A 33 18.85 -30.18 -12.05
N GLU A 34 20.13 -30.48 -12.25
CA GLU A 34 21.22 -29.53 -11.98
C GLU A 34 21.11 -28.29 -12.86
N ALA A 35 20.79 -28.42 -14.15
CA ALA A 35 20.55 -27.25 -15.01
C ALA A 35 19.29 -26.46 -14.61
N SER A 36 18.26 -27.11 -14.08
CA SER A 36 17.06 -26.47 -13.54
C SER A 36 17.32 -25.74 -12.22
N ASN A 37 18.20 -26.28 -11.37
CA ASN A 37 18.65 -25.63 -10.14
C ASN A 37 19.72 -24.55 -10.42
N ASN A 38 20.52 -24.72 -11.47
CA ASN A 38 21.53 -23.77 -11.94
C ASN A 38 20.93 -22.71 -12.88
N ASN A 39 19.60 -22.73 -13.08
CA ASN A 39 18.89 -21.58 -13.61
C ASN A 39 18.59 -20.57 -12.49
N ASP A 40 19.54 -20.40 -11.57
CA ASP A 40 20.03 -19.08 -11.20
C ASP A 40 20.64 -18.42 -12.46
N GLY A 41 19.81 -18.24 -13.49
CA GLY A 41 19.88 -17.03 -14.27
C GLY A 41 19.71 -15.95 -13.24
N GLY A 42 20.83 -15.46 -12.72
CA GLY A 42 20.88 -14.25 -11.95
C GLY A 42 20.17 -13.22 -12.80
N PHE A 43 18.89 -13.02 -12.51
CA PHE A 43 18.35 -11.70 -12.53
C PHE A 43 19.24 -10.97 -11.53
N GLU A 44 20.35 -10.42 -12.03
CA GLU A 44 20.85 -9.17 -11.48
C GLU A 44 19.61 -8.28 -11.53
N LEU A 45 18.84 -8.31 -10.42
CA LEU A 45 18.19 -7.13 -9.93
C LEU A 45 19.29 -6.10 -10.06
N GLU A 46 19.23 -5.30 -11.13
CA GLU A 46 19.91 -4.02 -11.18
C GLU A 46 19.71 -3.49 -9.77
N LYS A 47 20.81 -3.41 -9.00
CA LYS A 47 20.81 -2.72 -7.74
C LYS A 47 20.45 -1.31 -8.14
N LYS A 48 19.15 -1.03 -8.16
CA LYS A 48 18.62 0.30 -8.37
C LYS A 48 19.19 1.03 -7.18
N GLU A 49 20.25 1.80 -7.40
CA GLU A 49 20.85 2.60 -6.36
C GLU A 49 19.70 3.39 -5.75
N GLU A 50 19.31 3.04 -4.52
CA GLU A 50 18.27 3.76 -3.80
C GLU A 50 18.83 5.15 -3.55
N HIS A 51 18.51 6.06 -4.46
CA HIS A 51 18.83 7.46 -4.29
C HIS A 51 17.99 7.95 -3.12
N HIS A 52 18.63 8.04 -1.95
CA HIS A 52 18.02 8.58 -0.74
C HIS A 52 17.76 10.07 -0.94
N VAL A 53 16.53 10.41 -1.32
CA VAL A 53 16.06 11.79 -1.43
C VAL A 53 16.05 12.43 -0.04
N LYS A 54 16.65 13.61 0.07
CA LYS A 54 16.73 14.40 1.30
C LYS A 54 15.99 15.72 1.13
N ILE A 55 15.59 16.32 2.26
CA ILE A 55 14.97 17.65 2.26
C ILE A 55 15.88 18.70 1.61
N SER A 56 17.21 18.54 1.75
CA SER A 56 18.22 19.41 1.13
C SER A 56 18.21 19.40 -0.40
N ASP A 57 17.57 18.42 -1.03
CA ASP A 57 17.51 18.31 -2.49
C ASP A 57 16.44 19.22 -3.10
N PHE A 58 15.59 19.84 -2.25
CA PHE A 58 14.52 20.75 -2.66
C PHE A 58 14.88 22.21 -2.38
N PRO A 59 14.29 23.18 -3.11
CA PRO A 59 14.51 24.60 -2.84
C PRO A 59 14.18 24.97 -1.39
N THR A 60 14.91 25.95 -0.86
CA THR A 60 14.59 26.52 0.46
C THR A 60 13.15 27.06 0.45
N GLY A 61 12.37 26.70 1.47
CA GLY A 61 10.95 27.07 1.57
C GLY A 61 9.99 26.15 0.83
N PHE A 62 10.45 25.02 0.26
CA PHE A 62 9.55 24.01 -0.30
C PHE A 62 8.66 23.41 0.78
N PHE A 63 7.34 23.32 0.52
CA PHE A 63 6.39 22.72 1.45
C PHE A 63 6.06 21.29 1.07
N PHE A 64 6.35 20.38 2.00
CA PHE A 64 5.78 19.06 2.01
C PHE A 64 4.48 19.08 2.81
N GLY A 65 3.47 18.42 2.27
CA GLY A 65 2.16 18.38 2.88
C GLY A 65 1.41 17.10 2.56
N ALA A 66 0.25 16.95 3.18
CA ALA A 66 -0.71 15.90 2.89
C ALA A 66 -2.00 16.50 2.34
N ALA A 67 -2.82 15.65 1.71
CA ALA A 67 -4.10 16.07 1.19
C ALA A 67 -5.20 15.04 1.42
N THR A 68 -6.41 15.53 1.66
CA THR A 68 -7.62 14.72 1.88
C THR A 68 -8.80 15.31 1.13
N SER A 69 -9.92 14.57 1.09
CA SER A 69 -11.21 15.10 0.68
C SER A 69 -12.28 14.74 1.70
N ALA A 70 -13.24 15.65 1.90
CA ALA A 70 -14.23 15.57 2.97
C ALA A 70 -14.95 14.21 3.07
N TYR A 71 -15.54 13.73 1.97
CA TYR A 71 -16.31 12.48 1.98
C TYR A 71 -15.44 11.24 2.27
N GLN A 72 -14.17 11.28 1.91
CA GLN A 72 -13.26 10.15 2.11
C GLN A 72 -12.81 9.98 3.55
N VAL A 73 -12.78 11.06 4.36
CA VAL A 73 -12.16 11.02 5.70
C VAL A 73 -13.10 11.44 6.83
N GLU A 74 -14.07 12.34 6.58
CA GLU A 74 -14.84 12.97 7.66
C GLU A 74 -15.75 11.98 8.41
N GLY A 75 -16.58 11.24 7.67
CA GLY A 75 -17.69 10.51 8.27
C GLY A 75 -18.77 11.44 8.83
N ALA A 76 -19.46 10.98 9.87
CA ALA A 76 -20.49 11.73 10.57
C ALA A 76 -21.55 12.28 9.60
N TYR A 77 -22.00 11.41 8.70
CA TYR A 77 -22.66 11.82 7.45
C TYR A 77 -24.03 12.48 7.63
N LEU A 78 -24.68 12.30 8.79
CA LEU A 78 -25.95 12.93 9.20
C LEU A 78 -25.85 13.66 10.56
N GLU A 79 -24.65 13.80 11.11
CA GLU A 79 -24.46 14.52 12.37
C GLU A 79 -24.48 16.04 12.15
N ASP A 80 -24.82 16.78 13.20
CA ASP A 80 -24.76 18.25 13.24
C ASP A 80 -25.42 18.91 12.03
N ALA A 81 -26.58 18.38 11.62
CA ALA A 81 -27.41 18.87 10.53
C ALA A 81 -26.76 18.83 9.13
N LYS A 82 -25.69 18.04 8.93
CA LYS A 82 -25.23 17.70 7.58
C LYS A 82 -26.34 16.97 6.81
N SER A 83 -26.55 17.34 5.55
CA SER A 83 -27.43 16.58 4.65
C SER A 83 -26.68 15.55 3.81
N LEU A 84 -27.45 14.76 3.07
CA LEU A 84 -26.90 13.83 2.09
C LEU A 84 -26.27 14.59 0.91
N SER A 85 -25.05 14.22 0.58
CA SER A 85 -24.39 14.53 -0.67
C SER A 85 -24.80 13.55 -1.77
N ASN A 86 -24.40 13.84 -3.00
CA ASN A 86 -24.57 12.90 -4.11
C ASN A 86 -23.86 11.56 -3.86
N TRP A 87 -22.69 11.59 -3.22
CA TRP A 87 -21.96 10.37 -2.85
C TRP A 87 -22.68 9.58 -1.77
N ASP A 88 -23.27 10.23 -0.76
CA ASP A 88 -24.09 9.56 0.25
C ASP A 88 -25.25 8.81 -0.44
N THR A 89 -25.99 9.48 -1.33
CA THR A 89 -27.10 8.86 -2.07
C THR A 89 -26.64 7.73 -2.98
N PHE A 90 -25.54 7.94 -3.72
CA PHE A 90 -25.01 6.94 -4.64
C PHE A 90 -24.56 5.68 -3.90
N CYS A 91 -23.73 5.81 -2.86
CA CYS A 91 -23.21 4.67 -2.12
C CYS A 91 -24.30 3.87 -1.40
N HIS A 92 -25.35 4.52 -0.87
CA HIS A 92 -26.47 3.81 -0.26
C HIS A 92 -27.42 3.15 -1.25
N SER A 93 -27.45 3.61 -2.51
CA SER A 93 -28.37 3.07 -3.52
C SER A 93 -27.81 1.87 -4.25
N VAL A 94 -26.53 1.95 -4.67
CA VAL A 94 -25.90 0.92 -5.52
C VAL A 94 -24.68 0.25 -4.87
N GLY A 95 -24.23 0.75 -3.72
CA GLY A 95 -22.94 0.40 -3.11
C GLY A 95 -21.79 1.20 -3.71
N CYS A 96 -20.80 1.56 -2.88
CA CYS A 96 -19.52 2.09 -3.35
C CYS A 96 -18.38 1.08 -3.14
N GLY A 97 -17.34 1.16 -3.97
CA GLY A 97 -16.20 0.25 -3.90
C GLY A 97 -16.54 -1.20 -4.27
N GLU A 98 -15.59 -2.11 -4.05
CA GLU A 98 -15.75 -3.54 -4.38
C GLU A 98 -16.66 -4.27 -3.38
N ASN A 99 -16.74 -3.78 -2.14
CA ASN A 99 -17.46 -4.42 -1.04
C ASN A 99 -18.77 -3.72 -0.64
N GLY A 100 -19.21 -2.69 -1.38
CA GLY A 100 -20.39 -1.92 -1.02
C GLY A 100 -20.18 -1.01 0.20
N GLU A 101 -18.96 -0.55 0.42
CA GLU A 101 -18.58 0.39 1.48
C GLU A 101 -19.25 1.76 1.27
N ASN A 102 -19.27 2.60 2.31
CA ASN A 102 -19.81 3.95 2.27
C ASN A 102 -18.96 4.93 3.11
N GLY A 103 -19.31 6.22 3.06
CA GLY A 103 -18.61 7.29 3.78
C GLY A 103 -19.22 7.63 5.14
N ASP A 104 -20.04 6.75 5.73
CA ASP A 104 -20.81 7.09 6.94
C ASP A 104 -19.91 7.35 8.14
N ILE A 105 -18.87 6.51 8.27
CA ILE A 105 -17.83 6.58 9.31
C ILE A 105 -16.53 7.12 8.72
N ALA A 106 -16.13 6.64 7.53
CA ALA A 106 -14.85 6.97 6.89
C ALA A 106 -13.66 6.76 7.86
N ASP A 107 -12.68 7.68 7.86
CA ASP A 107 -11.57 7.69 8.82
C ASP A 107 -11.92 8.38 10.15
N TYR A 108 -13.20 8.69 10.39
CA TYR A 108 -13.71 9.33 11.60
C TYR A 108 -13.08 10.70 11.91
N HIS A 109 -12.58 11.39 10.86
CA HIS A 109 -11.88 12.67 10.97
C HIS A 109 -12.77 13.77 11.56
N TYR A 110 -14.10 13.72 11.35
CA TYR A 110 -15.02 14.71 11.91
C TYR A 110 -14.89 14.84 13.44
N HIS A 111 -14.65 13.71 14.11
CA HIS A 111 -14.49 13.64 15.57
C HIS A 111 -13.02 13.70 16.02
N LEU A 112 -12.09 13.27 15.16
CA LEU A 112 -10.67 13.11 15.50
C LEU A 112 -9.71 14.11 14.83
N PHE A 113 -10.19 15.13 14.14
CA PHE A 113 -9.35 16.07 13.38
C PHE A 113 -8.20 16.68 14.21
N LEU A 114 -8.38 16.92 15.51
CA LEU A 114 -7.31 17.42 16.39
C LEU A 114 -6.15 16.43 16.51
N LYS A 115 -6.45 15.13 16.57
CA LYS A 115 -5.44 14.07 16.59
C LYS A 115 -4.73 13.98 15.25
N ASP A 116 -5.46 14.10 14.16
CA ASP A 116 -4.88 14.06 12.82
C ASP A 116 -3.94 15.25 12.58
N ILE A 117 -4.33 16.45 13.04
CA ILE A 117 -3.48 17.65 13.02
C ILE A 117 -2.20 17.43 13.85
N GLU A 118 -2.30 16.81 15.03
CA GLU A 118 -1.13 16.52 15.85
C GLU A 118 -0.17 15.54 15.17
N ILE A 119 -0.71 14.49 14.53
CA ILE A 119 0.09 13.54 13.75
C ILE A 119 0.80 14.26 12.60
N MET A 120 0.08 15.06 11.80
CA MET A 120 0.67 15.83 10.69
C MET A 120 1.79 16.75 11.17
N HIS A 121 1.59 17.43 12.29
CA HIS A 121 2.60 18.29 12.90
C HIS A 121 3.83 17.47 13.36
N SER A 122 3.63 16.32 14.01
CA SER A 122 4.72 15.44 14.44
C SER A 122 5.56 14.87 13.27
N LEU A 123 4.93 14.68 12.11
CA LEU A 123 5.59 14.26 10.87
C LEU A 123 6.37 15.40 10.19
N GLY A 124 6.25 16.63 10.70
CA GLY A 124 6.92 17.81 10.16
C GLY A 124 6.29 18.37 8.88
N LEU A 125 5.03 17.98 8.58
CA LEU A 125 4.31 18.51 7.43
C LEU A 125 4.05 20.01 7.60
N LYS A 126 4.21 20.75 6.51
CA LYS A 126 4.08 22.22 6.48
C LYS A 126 2.81 22.69 5.78
N ALA A 127 2.17 21.84 4.99
CA ALA A 127 0.92 22.15 4.32
C ALA A 127 -0.11 21.03 4.49
N TYR A 128 -1.38 21.41 4.59
CA TYR A 128 -2.48 20.45 4.58
C TYR A 128 -3.60 20.93 3.67
N ARG A 129 -3.83 20.20 2.58
CA ARG A 129 -4.88 20.50 1.61
C ARG A 129 -6.09 19.62 1.86
N PHE A 130 -7.19 20.20 2.32
CA PHE A 130 -8.46 19.49 2.50
C PHE A 130 -9.58 20.16 1.69
N SER A 131 -10.68 19.44 1.47
CA SER A 131 -11.88 20.00 0.86
C SER A 131 -12.98 20.21 1.91
N ILE A 132 -13.89 21.14 1.62
CA ILE A 132 -15.05 21.42 2.45
C ILE A 132 -16.26 20.68 1.89
N SER A 133 -17.00 19.98 2.74
CA SER A 133 -18.26 19.34 2.40
C SER A 133 -19.36 20.40 2.22
N TRP A 134 -19.80 20.60 0.97
CA TRP A 134 -20.91 21.50 0.68
C TRP A 134 -22.15 21.10 1.49
N ALA A 135 -22.52 19.83 1.48
CA ALA A 135 -23.70 19.32 2.19
C ALA A 135 -23.64 19.54 3.72
N ARG A 136 -22.43 19.73 4.27
CA ARG A 136 -22.25 20.10 5.69
C ARG A 136 -22.44 21.59 5.92
N ILE A 137 -22.00 22.47 5.01
CA ILE A 137 -22.12 23.94 5.13
C ILE A 137 -23.50 24.45 4.71
N LEU A 138 -24.04 23.94 3.62
CA LEU A 138 -25.34 24.32 3.04
C LEU A 138 -26.17 23.04 2.82
N PRO A 139 -26.84 22.52 3.88
CA PRO A 139 -27.53 21.24 3.80
C PRO A 139 -28.68 21.21 2.78
N ARG A 140 -29.33 22.36 2.54
CA ARG A 140 -30.37 22.53 1.52
C ARG A 140 -29.86 23.22 0.25
N GLY A 141 -28.55 23.23 0.03
CA GLY A 141 -27.92 23.88 -1.11
C GLY A 141 -28.11 25.40 -1.12
N LYS A 142 -28.18 26.00 -2.31
CA LYS A 142 -28.19 27.46 -2.52
C LYS A 142 -29.32 28.21 -1.81
N PHE A 143 -30.49 27.60 -1.70
CA PHE A 143 -31.69 28.23 -1.13
C PHE A 143 -31.90 27.84 0.34
N GLY A 144 -30.94 27.15 0.93
CA GLY A 144 -30.92 26.75 2.33
C GLY A 144 -30.35 27.81 3.25
N GLU A 145 -30.52 27.55 4.55
CA GLU A 145 -29.76 28.26 5.57
C GLU A 145 -28.37 27.63 5.71
N VAL A 146 -27.40 28.45 6.12
CA VAL A 146 -26.05 27.99 6.46
C VAL A 146 -26.12 27.20 7.76
N ASN A 147 -25.46 26.05 7.78
CA ASN A 147 -25.31 25.25 8.99
C ASN A 147 -24.14 25.78 9.84
N PRO A 148 -24.41 26.41 11.01
CA PRO A 148 -23.35 26.97 11.84
C PRO A 148 -22.41 25.91 12.43
N MET A 149 -22.91 24.69 12.67
CA MET A 149 -22.08 23.59 13.18
C MET A 149 -21.03 23.16 12.16
N GLY A 150 -21.42 23.07 10.89
CA GLY A 150 -20.50 22.83 9.78
C GLY A 150 -19.41 23.90 9.68
N ILE A 151 -19.78 25.18 9.79
CA ILE A 151 -18.82 26.30 9.80
C ILE A 151 -17.85 26.18 10.98
N MET A 152 -18.35 25.91 12.18
CA MET A 152 -17.50 25.77 13.36
C MET A 152 -16.51 24.61 13.23
N PHE A 153 -16.90 23.49 12.61
CA PHE A 153 -16.01 22.37 12.36
C PHE A 153 -14.80 22.77 11.50
N TYR A 154 -15.03 23.39 10.33
CA TYR A 154 -13.92 23.80 9.47
C TYR A 154 -13.09 24.95 10.06
N ASN A 155 -13.72 25.90 10.75
CA ASN A 155 -12.97 26.96 11.46
C ASN A 155 -12.03 26.35 12.50
N LYS A 156 -12.48 25.37 13.29
CA LYS A 156 -11.61 24.68 14.25
C LYS A 156 -10.42 24.00 13.56
N ILE A 157 -10.60 23.37 12.40
CA ILE A 157 -9.50 22.78 11.64
C ILE A 157 -8.50 23.85 11.21
N ILE A 158 -8.98 24.93 10.58
CA ILE A 158 -8.14 26.03 10.07
C ILE A 158 -7.37 26.68 11.21
N ASP A 159 -8.06 27.04 12.30
CA ASP A 159 -7.45 27.68 13.46
C ASP A 159 -6.36 26.80 14.08
N ASN A 160 -6.61 25.50 14.22
CA ASN A 160 -5.62 24.58 14.80
C ASN A 160 -4.42 24.34 13.86
N LEU A 161 -4.62 24.32 12.55
CA LEU A 161 -3.52 24.22 11.58
C LEU A 161 -2.63 25.47 11.62
N ILE A 162 -3.23 26.66 11.64
CA ILE A 162 -2.51 27.93 11.76
C ILE A 162 -1.72 27.98 13.08
N LEU A 163 -2.33 27.57 14.19
CA LEU A 163 -1.66 27.50 15.50
C LEU A 163 -0.43 26.58 15.49
N LYS A 164 -0.44 25.52 14.69
CA LYS A 164 0.68 24.58 14.52
C LYS A 164 1.68 25.03 13.45
N GLY A 165 1.49 26.20 12.85
CA GLY A 165 2.36 26.77 11.83
C GLY A 165 2.25 26.06 10.47
N ALA A 166 1.15 25.33 10.22
CA ALA A 166 0.85 24.78 8.92
C ALA A 166 0.18 25.85 8.04
N ILE A 167 0.49 25.79 6.74
CA ILE A 167 -0.16 26.63 5.73
C ILE A 167 -1.34 25.83 5.15
N THR A 168 -2.51 26.44 5.20
CA THR A 168 -3.78 25.92 4.66
C THR A 168 -4.05 26.43 3.28
#